data_AF-A0A084VUM3-F1
#
_entry.id   AF-A0A084VUM3-F1
#
_cell.length_a   1.000
_cell.length_b   1.000
_cell.length_c   1.000
_cell.angle_alpha   90.00
_cell.angle_beta   90.00
_cell.angle_gamma   90.00
#
_symmetry.space_group_name_H-M   'P 1'
#
loop_
_entity.id
_entity.type
_entity.pdbx_description
1 polymer ?
#
loop_
_entity_poly.entity_id
_entity_poly.type
_entity_poly.pdbx_seq_one_letter_code
_entity_poly.pdbx_strand_id
1 'polypeptide(L)'
;MALNNNGTETEAMLEENNEEQSYLQLIRDILSKGNKRLDRTGVGTLSIFGAQMRFSLRDGVIPLLTTKKVFFRGVAEELLWFIKGSTNAKELQAKGIRIWDGNSTREYLDSCGFVDREEG
;
A
#
# COMPACT_ATOMS: atom_id res chain seq x y z
N MET A 1 -45.11 31.73 17.89
CA MET A 1 -43.69 31.69 18.31
C MET A 1 -43.29 30.23 18.42
N ALA A 2 -42.96 29.61 17.29
CA ALA A 2 -42.48 28.24 17.22
C ALA A 2 -41.00 28.32 16.86
N LEU A 3 -40.13 27.84 17.75
CA LEU A 3 -38.69 27.79 17.52
C LEU A 3 -38.40 26.57 16.64
N ASN A 4 -37.86 26.83 15.46
CA ASN A 4 -37.39 25.82 14.52
C ASN A 4 -36.16 25.11 15.11
N ASN A 5 -36.27 23.81 15.36
CA ASN A 5 -35.18 22.97 15.85
C ASN A 5 -34.54 22.19 14.70
N ASN A 6 -33.99 22.90 13.71
CA ASN A 6 -33.29 22.31 12.56
C ASN A 6 -31.77 22.53 12.62
N GLY A 7 -31.21 22.62 13.83
CA GLY A 7 -29.84 23.12 14.03
C GLY A 7 -28.75 22.08 14.26
N THR A 8 -29.04 20.79 14.47
CA THR A 8 -28.05 19.90 15.12
C THR A 8 -27.94 18.47 14.57
N GLU A 9 -28.55 18.15 13.41
CA GLU A 9 -28.48 16.78 12.87
C GLU A 9 -27.55 16.60 11.66
N THR A 10 -26.96 17.68 11.13
CA THR A 10 -26.07 17.60 9.95
C THR A 10 -24.57 17.83 10.27
N GLU A 11 -24.23 18.23 11.50
CA GLU A 11 -22.86 18.66 11.85
C GLU A 11 -21.86 17.53 12.15
N ALA A 12 -22.30 16.27 12.09
CA ALA A 12 -21.41 15.10 12.17
C ALA A 12 -21.19 14.46 10.80
N MET A 13 -21.09 15.26 9.74
CA MET A 13 -20.39 14.80 8.53
C MET A 13 -18.98 14.47 8.96
N LEU A 14 -18.65 13.17 9.02
CA LEU A 14 -17.29 12.66 9.20
C LEU A 14 -16.35 13.58 8.41
N GLU A 15 -15.40 14.23 9.08
CA GLU A 15 -14.38 15.03 8.39
C GLU A 15 -13.80 14.18 7.27
N GLU A 16 -14.13 14.55 6.03
CA GLU A 16 -13.80 13.74 4.87
C GLU A 16 -12.28 13.79 4.72
N ASN A 17 -11.62 12.65 4.93
CA ASN A 17 -10.19 12.51 4.65
C ASN A 17 -9.97 12.60 3.12
N ASN A 18 -9.90 13.84 2.63
CA ASN A 18 -9.79 14.16 1.21
C ASN A 18 -8.54 13.52 0.57
N GLU A 19 -7.47 13.36 1.33
CA GLU A 19 -6.24 12.70 0.84
C GLU A 19 -6.46 11.20 0.63
N GLU A 20 -7.12 10.50 1.56
CA GLU A 20 -7.48 9.09 1.38
C GLU A 20 -8.54 8.89 0.29
N GLN A 21 -9.46 9.84 0.10
CA GLN A 21 -10.39 9.80 -1.04
C GLN A 21 -9.65 9.80 -2.38
N SER A 22 -8.47 10.41 -2.49
CA SER A 22 -7.66 10.34 -3.71
C SER A 22 -7.21 8.90 -4.04
N TYR A 23 -6.87 8.11 -3.03
CA TYR A 23 -6.56 6.68 -3.20
C TYR A 23 -7.80 5.87 -3.61
N LEU A 24 -8.94 6.10 -2.95
CA LEU A 24 -10.19 5.41 -3.27
C LEU A 24 -10.69 5.77 -4.67
N GLN A 25 -10.56 7.03 -5.06
CA GLN A 25 -10.94 7.50 -6.39
C GLN A 25 -10.06 6.86 -7.48
N LEU A 26 -8.75 6.75 -7.25
CA LEU A 26 -7.85 6.04 -8.16
C LEU A 26 -8.28 4.58 -8.38
N ILE A 27 -8.67 3.88 -7.32
CA ILE A 27 -9.19 2.51 -7.45
C ILE A 27 -10.48 2.49 -8.29
N ARG A 28 -11.43 3.41 -8.03
CA ARG A 28 -12.68 3.52 -8.81
C ARG A 28 -12.40 3.79 -10.29
N ASP A 29 -11.44 4.64 -10.61
CA ASP A 29 -11.05 4.93 -11.98
C ASP A 29 -10.40 3.72 -12.67
N ILE A 30 -9.53 2.97 -11.97
CA ILE A 30 -8.96 1.72 -12.51
C ILE A 30 -10.06 0.69 -12.80
N LEU A 31 -11.03 0.54 -11.90
CA LEU A 31 -12.11 -0.44 -12.07
C LEU A 31 -13.08 -0.06 -13.21
N SER A 32 -13.38 1.22 -13.38
CA SER A 32 -14.36 1.70 -14.37
C SER A 32 -13.78 1.96 -15.76
N LYS A 33 -12.53 2.42 -15.84
CA LYS A 33 -11.88 2.89 -17.09
C LYS A 33 -10.61 2.12 -17.44
N GLY A 34 -10.15 1.21 -16.57
CA GLY A 34 -8.90 0.48 -16.75
C GLY A 34 -8.92 -0.48 -17.94
N ASN A 35 -7.79 -0.57 -18.62
CA ASN A 35 -7.58 -1.53 -19.69
C ASN A 35 -7.18 -2.89 -19.10
N LYS A 36 -7.86 -3.96 -19.55
CA LYS A 36 -7.48 -5.34 -19.22
C LYS A 36 -6.16 -5.71 -19.90
N ARG A 37 -5.22 -6.25 -19.14
CA ARG A 37 -3.91 -6.70 -19.65
C ARG A 37 -3.51 -8.02 -18.99
N LEU A 38 -2.79 -8.85 -19.72
CA LEU A 38 -2.05 -9.98 -19.13
C LEU A 38 -0.76 -9.46 -18.49
N ASP A 39 -0.35 -10.04 -17.36
CA ASP A 39 0.86 -9.67 -16.62
C ASP A 39 1.80 -10.88 -16.46
N ARG A 40 3.00 -10.65 -15.89
CA ARG A 40 4.04 -11.69 -15.71
C ARG A 40 3.61 -12.85 -14.82
N THR A 41 2.70 -12.62 -13.88
CA THR A 41 2.17 -13.63 -12.96
C THR A 41 1.07 -14.49 -13.60
N GLY A 42 0.52 -14.06 -14.74
CA GLY A 42 -0.57 -14.75 -15.44
C GLY A 42 -1.96 -14.50 -14.86
N VAL A 43 -2.10 -13.73 -13.78
CA VAL A 43 -3.40 -13.40 -13.15
C VAL A 43 -4.19 -12.43 -14.01
N GLY A 44 -3.53 -11.42 -14.57
CA GLY A 44 -4.14 -10.33 -15.32
C GLY A 44 -4.43 -9.11 -14.46
N THR A 45 -4.46 -7.94 -15.09
CA THR A 45 -4.62 -6.64 -14.44
C THR A 45 -5.65 -5.75 -15.14
N LEU A 46 -6.24 -4.83 -14.38
CA LEU A 46 -6.84 -3.60 -14.89
C LEU A 46 -5.86 -2.45 -14.65
N SER A 47 -5.60 -1.65 -15.67
CA SER A 47 -4.57 -0.61 -15.61
C SER A 47 -4.97 0.68 -16.30
N ILE A 48 -4.60 1.81 -15.68
CA ILE A 48 -4.55 3.13 -16.30
C ILE A 48 -3.10 3.61 -16.31
N PHE A 49 -2.77 4.58 -17.16
CA PHE A 49 -1.41 5.13 -17.25
C PHE A 49 -1.38 6.57 -16.72
N GLY A 50 -0.41 6.86 -15.84
CA GLY A 50 -0.16 8.22 -15.35
C GLY A 50 -1.20 8.74 -14.36
N ALA A 51 -1.23 8.18 -13.15
CA ALA A 51 -2.02 8.71 -12.03
C ALA A 51 -1.13 9.46 -11.02
N GLN A 52 -1.69 10.44 -10.33
CA GLN A 52 -0.99 11.20 -9.29
C GLN A 52 -1.84 11.27 -8.01
N MET A 53 -1.17 11.12 -6.87
CA MET A 53 -1.72 11.42 -5.54
C MET A 53 -0.76 12.35 -4.81
N ARG A 54 -1.29 13.13 -3.86
CA ARG A 54 -0.51 14.04 -3.01
C ARG A 54 -1.01 13.90 -1.58
N PHE A 55 -0.07 13.82 -0.65
CA PHE A 55 -0.34 13.67 0.78
C PHE A 55 0.49 14.69 1.55
N SER A 56 -0.13 15.37 2.51
CA SER A 56 0.58 16.27 3.41
C SER A 56 1.33 15.47 4.48
N LEU A 57 2.60 15.81 4.69
CA LEU A 57 3.41 15.29 5.80
C LEU A 57 3.65 16.34 6.89
N ARG A 58 2.96 17.49 6.80
CA ARG A 58 3.04 18.54 7.82
C ARG A 58 2.43 18.04 9.12
N ASP A 59 2.76 18.73 10.20
CA ASP A 59 2.14 18.52 11.52
C ASP A 59 2.30 17.09 12.08
N GLY A 60 3.34 16.37 11.63
CA GLY A 60 3.64 15.02 12.09
C GLY A 60 2.69 13.94 11.57
N VAL A 61 1.94 14.22 10.50
CA VAL A 61 0.99 13.27 9.91
C VAL A 61 1.68 12.26 9.03
N ILE A 62 1.31 10.98 9.17
CA ILE A 62 1.67 9.90 8.25
C ILE A 62 0.39 9.46 7.53
N PRO A 63 0.33 9.47 6.19
CA PRO A 63 -0.86 9.12 5.43
C PRO A 63 -1.07 7.61 5.36
N LEU A 64 -1.29 6.98 6.51
CA LEU A 64 -1.70 5.57 6.59
C LEU A 64 -3.19 5.48 6.25
N LEU A 65 -3.49 4.64 5.26
CA LEU A 65 -4.87 4.35 4.87
C LEU A 65 -5.65 3.79 6.07
N THR A 66 -6.88 4.26 6.24
CA THR A 66 -7.76 3.91 7.35
C THR A 66 -8.87 2.94 6.95
N THR A 67 -9.24 2.91 5.67
CA THR A 67 -10.21 1.98 5.09
C THR A 67 -9.78 0.51 5.16
N LYS A 68 -8.49 0.24 5.41
CA LYS A 68 -7.95 -1.09 5.72
C LYS A 68 -6.72 -0.92 6.62
N LYS A 69 -6.58 -1.80 7.62
CA LYS A 69 -5.39 -1.84 8.48
C LYS A 69 -4.12 -2.11 7.65
N VAL A 70 -3.17 -1.17 7.70
CA VAL A 70 -1.84 -1.28 7.10
C VAL A 70 -0.87 -1.97 8.08
N PHE A 71 -0.02 -2.86 7.58
CA PHE A 71 1.01 -3.52 8.38
C PHE A 71 2.22 -2.60 8.61
N PHE A 72 2.05 -1.56 9.43
CA PHE A 72 3.05 -0.50 9.61
C PHE A 72 4.39 -1.02 10.19
N ARG A 73 4.35 -2.01 11.10
CA ARG A 73 5.58 -2.63 11.62
C ARG A 73 6.45 -3.19 10.49
N GLY A 74 5.84 -3.83 9.50
CA GLY A 74 6.54 -4.35 8.33
C GLY A 74 7.21 -3.24 7.52
N VAL A 75 6.45 -2.18 7.21
CA VAL A 75 6.96 -1.01 6.45
C VAL A 75 8.14 -0.33 7.16
N ALA A 76 8.03 -0.11 8.47
CA ALA A 76 9.09 0.56 9.23
C ALA A 76 10.36 -0.29 9.31
N GLU A 77 10.24 -1.58 9.60
CA GLU A 77 11.39 -2.50 9.69
C GLU A 77 12.05 -2.75 8.33
N GLU A 78 11.27 -2.81 7.25
CA GLU A 78 11.78 -2.86 5.88
C GLU A 78 12.58 -1.61 5.53
N LEU A 79 12.07 -0.42 5.89
CA LEU A 79 12.80 0.84 5.67
C LEU A 79 14.12 0.85 6.45
N LEU A 80 14.14 0.39 7.70
CA LEU A 80 15.38 0.28 8.48
C LEU A 80 16.36 -0.74 7.86
N TRP A 81 15.84 -1.84 7.32
CA TRP A 81 16.64 -2.82 6.58
C TRP A 81 17.26 -2.23 5.30
N PHE A 82 16.51 -1.42 4.55
CA PHE A 82 17.05 -0.66 3.42
C PHE A 82 18.14 0.32 3.83
N ILE A 83 17.91 1.10 4.89
CA ILE A 83 18.90 2.08 5.41
C ILE A 83 20.18 1.38 5.88
N LYS A 84 20.06 0.19 6.46
CA LYS A 84 21.20 -0.66 6.83
C LYS A 84 21.98 -1.17 5.61
N GLY A 85 21.38 -1.15 4.41
CA GLY A 85 21.96 -1.73 3.20
C GLY A 85 22.02 -3.25 3.23
N SER A 86 21.19 -3.90 4.05
CA SER A 86 21.13 -5.36 4.06
C SER A 86 20.33 -5.87 2.87
N THR A 87 20.74 -7.02 2.34
CA THR A 87 20.09 -7.68 1.21
C THR A 87 19.62 -9.09 1.56
N ASN A 88 19.69 -9.48 2.84
CA ASN A 88 19.28 -10.80 3.31
C ASN A 88 17.90 -10.73 3.98
N ALA A 89 16.87 -11.29 3.34
CA ALA A 89 15.50 -11.32 3.85
C ALA A 89 15.34 -12.15 5.13
N LYS A 90 16.30 -13.03 5.46
CA LYS A 90 16.29 -13.78 6.74
C LYS A 90 16.34 -12.86 7.95
N GLU A 91 16.91 -11.66 7.82
CA GLU A 91 16.87 -10.64 8.87
C GLU A 91 15.44 -10.17 9.18
N LEU A 92 14.60 -10.03 8.16
CA LEU A 92 13.18 -9.67 8.31
C LEU A 92 12.38 -10.87 8.83
N GLN A 93 12.65 -12.07 8.33
CA GLN A 93 12.00 -13.31 8.78
C GLN A 93 12.24 -13.56 10.28
N ALA A 94 13.45 -13.32 10.77
CA ALA A 94 13.79 -13.42 12.19
C ALA A 94 12.94 -12.46 13.07
N LYS A 95 12.46 -11.35 12.51
CA LYS A 95 11.52 -10.40 13.14
C LYS A 95 10.05 -10.74 12.88
N GLY A 96 9.76 -11.89 12.28
CA GLY A 96 8.43 -12.33 11.88
C GLY A 96 7.82 -11.52 10.73
N ILE A 97 8.67 -10.88 9.90
CA ILE A 97 8.25 -10.10 8.74
C ILE A 97 8.58 -10.91 7.48
N ARG A 98 7.54 -11.28 6.73
CA ARG A 98 7.62 -12.26 5.63
C ARG A 98 7.30 -11.68 4.26
N ILE A 99 7.39 -10.35 4.12
CA ILE A 99 6.97 -9.64 2.90
C ILE A 99 7.87 -9.95 1.68
N TRP A 100 9.09 -10.42 1.90
CA TRP A 100 10.06 -10.81 0.86
C TRP A 100 10.15 -12.32 0.61
N ASP A 101 9.49 -13.17 1.42
CA ASP A 101 9.63 -14.64 1.36
C ASP A 101 9.36 -15.19 -0.05
N GLY A 102 8.30 -14.70 -0.72
CA GLY A 102 7.93 -15.15 -2.06
C GLY A 102 8.93 -14.80 -3.16
N ASN A 103 9.92 -13.95 -2.88
CA ASN A 103 10.94 -13.51 -3.82
C ASN A 103 12.37 -13.93 -3.41
N SER A 104 12.54 -14.59 -2.27
CA SER A 104 13.84 -14.97 -1.74
C SER A 104 14.09 -16.49 -1.73
N THR A 105 13.10 -17.31 -2.12
CA THR A 105 13.25 -18.79 -2.11
C THR A 105 14.20 -19.27 -3.19
N ARG A 106 14.75 -20.47 -3.01
CA ARG A 106 15.61 -21.14 -3.99
C ARG A 106 14.92 -21.25 -5.35
N GLU A 107 13.66 -21.68 -5.36
CA GLU A 107 12.87 -21.85 -6.58
C GLU A 107 12.69 -20.52 -7.33
N TYR A 108 12.41 -19.43 -6.60
CA TYR A 108 12.25 -18.12 -7.22
C TYR A 108 13.56 -17.61 -7.82
N LEU A 109 14.67 -17.73 -7.08
CA LEU A 109 16.00 -17.31 -7.55
C LEU A 109 16.42 -18.10 -8.80
N ASP A 110 16.21 -19.41 -8.82
CA ASP A 110 16.51 -20.26 -9.98
C ASP A 110 15.65 -19.90 -11.19
N SER A 111 14.37 -19.61 -10.98
CA SER A 111 13.48 -19.13 -12.07
C SER A 111 13.94 -17.82 -12.70
N CYS A 112 14.71 -17.03 -11.94
CA CYS A 112 15.33 -15.78 -12.39
C CYS A 112 16.75 -15.96 -12.91
N GLY A 113 17.30 -17.18 -12.88
CA GLY A 113 18.66 -17.52 -13.33
C GLY A 113 19.77 -17.26 -12.30
N PHE A 114 19.44 -16.98 -11.05
CA PHE A 114 20.41 -16.68 -9.98
C PHE A 114 20.83 -17.93 -9.20
N VAL A 115 21.46 -18.88 -9.89
CA VAL A 115 21.81 -20.20 -9.35
C VAL A 115 22.94 -20.17 -8.30
N ASP A 116 23.73 -19.11 -8.29
CA ASP A 116 24.90 -18.91 -7.42
C ASP A 116 24.59 -18.14 -6.13
N ARG A 117 23.42 -17.50 -6.05
CA ARG A 117 23.01 -16.71 -4.87
C ARG A 117 22.49 -17.61 -3.77
N GLU A 118 22.79 -17.29 -2.52
CA GLU A 118 22.15 -17.98 -1.39
C GLU A 118 20.67 -17.59 -1.28
N GLU A 119 19.87 -18.46 -0.67
CA GLU A 119 18.48 -18.17 -0.32
C GLU A 119 18.41 -17.13 0.82
N GLY A 120 17.44 -16.21 0.74
CA GLY A 120 17.28 -15.12 1.69
C GLY A 120 17.64 -13.76 1.10
#